data_AF-A0A951RYX8-F1
#
_entry.id   AF-A0A951RYX8-F1
#
_cell.length_a   1.000
_cell.length_b   1.000
_cell.length_c   1.000
_cell.angle_alpha   90.00
_cell.angle_beta   90.00
_cell.angle_gamma   90.00
#
_symmetry.space_group_name_H-M   'P 1'
#
loop_
_entity.id
_entity.type
_entity.pdbx_description
1 polymer ?
#
loop_
_entity_poly.entity_id
_entity_poly.type
_entity_poly.pdbx_seq_one_letter_code
_entity_poly.pdbx_strand_id
1 'polypeptide(L)'
;MTSRYRLINGKELYDIKEDPGQNKDISSENTLLVEQLRMAYEKWWQDISNRFQQFNRFYLGDDLENPTSLSLVDWHVDTLFRIWDQEVVRQRNFGNGFWAVNIVKDGIYEFTCRTYPRQEDTRLDVVKVRIKVGGQDVEQSCDPGTSEVKVKIPLLAGDTFLQTWFYEPGGKSYGIPFLYVERL
;
A
#
# COMPACT_ATOMS: atom_id res chain seq x y z
N MET A 1 -14.05 -11.78 18.60
CA MET A 1 -13.62 -11.61 20.01
C MET A 1 -14.76 -11.02 20.81
N THR A 2 -14.82 -11.25 22.12
CA THR A 2 -15.77 -10.59 23.02
C THR A 2 -15.00 -9.80 24.09
N SER A 3 -15.72 -9.11 24.98
CA SER A 3 -15.13 -8.39 26.12
C SER A 3 -14.53 -9.30 27.19
N ARG A 4 -14.72 -10.63 27.10
CA ARG A 4 -14.24 -11.61 28.08
C ARG A 4 -13.46 -12.77 27.44
N TYR A 5 -13.79 -13.16 26.21
CA TYR A 5 -13.20 -14.34 25.58
C TYR A 5 -12.48 -14.00 24.28
N ARG A 6 -11.33 -14.64 24.07
CA ARG A 6 -10.57 -14.57 22.82
C ARG A 6 -10.46 -15.96 22.21
N LEU A 7 -10.93 -16.09 20.97
CA LEU A 7 -10.76 -17.28 20.15
C LEU A 7 -9.63 -17.03 19.15
N ILE A 8 -8.59 -17.86 19.16
CA ILE A 8 -7.42 -17.76 18.30
C ILE A 8 -7.47 -18.84 17.23
N ASN A 9 -7.32 -18.45 15.96
CA ASN A 9 -7.31 -19.34 14.79
C ASN A 9 -8.53 -20.28 14.70
N GLY A 10 -9.62 -19.91 15.35
CA GLY A 10 -10.79 -20.77 15.52
C GLY A 10 -10.58 -21.95 16.47
N LYS A 11 -9.40 -22.20 17.05
CA LYS A 11 -9.08 -23.45 17.77
C LYS A 11 -8.96 -23.27 19.27
N GLU A 12 -8.25 -22.25 19.71
CA GLU A 12 -7.90 -22.04 21.12
C GLU A 12 -8.79 -20.94 21.71
N LEU A 13 -9.31 -21.17 22.92
CA LEU A 13 -10.21 -20.24 23.59
C LEU A 13 -9.63 -19.85 24.95
N TYR A 14 -9.53 -18.54 25.20
CA TYR A 14 -9.00 -18.00 26.44
C TYR A 14 -10.01 -17.05 27.09
N ASP A 15 -10.17 -17.14 28.41
CA ASP A 15 -10.87 -16.13 29.23
C ASP A 15 -9.88 -15.02 29.57
N ILE A 16 -9.88 -13.93 28.81
CA ILE A 16 -8.92 -12.83 28.95
C ILE A 16 -9.16 -11.98 30.21
N LYS A 17 -10.25 -12.20 30.95
CA LYS A 17 -10.45 -11.53 32.25
C LYS A 17 -9.78 -12.29 33.39
N GLU A 18 -9.91 -13.62 33.39
CA GLU A 18 -9.32 -14.49 34.41
C GLU A 18 -7.87 -14.87 34.08
N ASP A 19 -7.54 -14.95 32.78
CA ASP A 19 -6.20 -15.24 32.26
C ASP A 19 -5.81 -14.22 31.17
N PRO A 20 -5.47 -12.97 31.55
CA PRO A 20 -5.02 -11.95 30.60
C PRO A 20 -3.79 -12.37 29.79
N GLY A 21 -2.97 -13.29 30.32
CA GLY A 21 -1.79 -13.84 29.67
C GLY A 21 -2.09 -14.91 28.62
N GLN A 22 -3.31 -15.46 28.59
CA GLN A 22 -3.75 -16.50 27.65
C GLN A 22 -2.88 -17.77 27.73
N ASN A 23 -2.60 -18.22 28.95
CA ASN A 23 -1.79 -19.41 29.22
C ASN A 23 -2.63 -20.69 29.28
N LYS A 24 -3.92 -20.61 29.60
CA LYS A 24 -4.82 -21.75 29.76
C LYS A 24 -5.88 -21.79 28.66
N ASP A 25 -5.71 -22.70 27.72
CA ASP A 25 -6.74 -23.00 26.72
C ASP A 25 -7.93 -23.73 27.38
N ILE A 26 -9.12 -23.17 27.24
CA ILE A 26 -10.38 -23.70 27.75
C ILE A 26 -11.33 -24.15 26.63
N SER A 27 -10.83 -24.30 25.39
CA SER A 27 -11.59 -24.66 24.19
C SER A 27 -12.30 -26.01 24.30
N SER A 28 -11.64 -27.03 24.86
CA SER A 28 -12.17 -28.39 25.02
C SER A 28 -13.33 -28.46 26.01
N GLU A 29 -13.32 -27.62 27.04
CA GLU A 29 -14.35 -27.53 28.06
C GLU A 29 -15.55 -26.67 27.59
N ASN A 30 -15.36 -25.82 26.57
CA ASN A 30 -16.33 -24.81 26.13
C ASN A 30 -16.62 -24.90 24.62
N THR A 31 -16.84 -26.10 24.10
CA THR A 31 -17.06 -26.36 22.66
C THR A 31 -18.20 -25.56 22.06
N LEU A 32 -19.33 -25.42 22.78
CA LEU A 32 -20.47 -24.60 22.33
C LEU A 32 -20.10 -23.12 22.17
N LEU A 33 -19.29 -22.58 23.07
CA LEU A 33 -18.83 -21.19 22.99
C LEU A 33 -17.84 -21.01 21.83
N VAL A 34 -16.98 -21.99 21.58
CA VAL A 34 -16.09 -22.01 20.41
C VAL A 34 -16.90 -21.96 19.12
N GLU A 35 -17.92 -22.82 18.98
CA GLU A 35 -18.78 -22.84 17.79
C GLU A 35 -19.53 -21.51 17.59
N GLN A 36 -20.11 -20.95 18.65
CA GLN A 36 -20.77 -19.65 18.60
C GLN A 36 -19.84 -18.52 18.12
N LEU A 37 -18.61 -18.48 18.64
CA LEU A 37 -17.63 -17.46 18.24
C LEU A 37 -17.14 -17.66 16.81
N ARG A 38 -16.99 -18.91 16.34
CA ARG A 38 -16.70 -19.22 14.93
C ARG A 38 -17.82 -18.74 14.02
N MET A 39 -19.07 -19.06 14.33
CA MET A 39 -20.21 -18.64 13.52
C MET A 39 -20.35 -17.11 13.46
N ALA A 40 -20.15 -16.44 14.60
CA ALA A 40 -20.14 -14.98 14.65
C ALA A 40 -19.01 -14.38 13.79
N TYR A 41 -17.82 -14.98 13.83
CA TYR A 41 -16.70 -14.59 12.98
C TYR A 41 -17.02 -14.79 11.49
N GLU A 42 -17.53 -15.94 11.09
CA GLU A 42 -17.87 -16.23 9.69
C GLU A 42 -18.94 -15.28 9.16
N LYS A 43 -19.98 -15.00 9.96
CA LYS A 43 -21.01 -14.02 9.58
C LYS A 43 -20.42 -12.63 9.37
N TRP A 44 -19.54 -12.20 10.28
CA TRP A 44 -18.83 -10.92 10.12
C TRP A 44 -17.92 -10.93 8.89
N TRP A 45 -17.15 -12.00 8.69
CA TRP A 45 -16.26 -12.17 7.54
C TRP A 45 -17.01 -12.10 6.20
N GLN A 46 -18.16 -12.77 6.10
CA GLN A 46 -19.02 -12.71 4.93
C GLN A 46 -19.55 -11.30 4.64
N ASP A 47 -19.87 -10.52 5.67
CA ASP A 47 -20.31 -9.13 5.51
C ASP A 47 -19.17 -8.23 5.01
N ILE A 48 -18.01 -8.27 5.70
CA ILE A 48 -16.89 -7.38 5.39
C ILE A 48 -16.20 -7.72 4.06
N SER A 49 -16.16 -9.00 3.67
CA SER A 49 -15.45 -9.44 2.47
C SER A 49 -16.07 -8.88 1.18
N ASN A 50 -17.37 -8.56 1.19
CA ASN A 50 -18.05 -7.88 0.09
C ASN A 50 -17.48 -6.50 -0.23
N ARG A 51 -16.75 -5.88 0.70
CA ARG A 51 -16.17 -4.54 0.56
C ARG A 51 -14.67 -4.57 0.28
N PHE A 52 -14.04 -5.73 0.17
CA PHE A 52 -12.58 -5.82 -0.01
C PHE A 52 -12.10 -5.23 -1.35
N GLN A 53 -12.99 -5.13 -2.33
CA GLN A 53 -12.72 -4.49 -3.62
C GLN A 53 -12.98 -2.96 -3.59
N GLN A 54 -13.45 -2.41 -2.47
CA GLN A 54 -13.61 -0.98 -2.27
C GLN A 54 -12.32 -0.41 -1.71
N PHE A 55 -11.56 0.24 -2.58
CA PHE A 55 -10.30 0.88 -2.20
C PHE A 55 -10.56 2.30 -1.68
N ASN A 56 -9.90 2.66 -0.58
CA ASN A 56 -9.74 4.07 -0.23
C ASN A 56 -8.80 4.71 -1.26
N ARG A 57 -9.17 5.88 -1.77
CA ARG A 57 -8.46 6.54 -2.87
C ARG A 57 -7.80 7.83 -2.42
N PHE A 58 -6.58 8.04 -2.89
CA PHE A 58 -5.94 9.35 -2.83
C PHE A 58 -6.48 10.23 -3.97
N TYR A 59 -6.86 11.46 -3.64
CA TYR A 59 -7.36 12.43 -4.61
C TYR A 59 -6.18 13.22 -5.17
N LEU A 60 -5.92 13.09 -6.47
CA LEU A 60 -4.80 13.74 -7.15
C LEU A 60 -5.30 14.99 -7.87
N GLY A 61 -4.67 16.14 -7.59
CA GLY A 61 -4.99 17.42 -8.22
C GLY A 61 -6.14 18.20 -7.58
N ASP A 62 -6.53 17.84 -6.35
CA ASP A 62 -7.45 18.65 -5.54
C ASP A 62 -6.75 19.92 -5.05
N ASP A 63 -7.44 21.06 -5.07
CA ASP A 63 -6.84 22.35 -4.68
C ASP A 63 -6.53 22.42 -3.17
N LEU A 64 -7.11 21.53 -2.36
CA LEU A 64 -6.81 21.40 -0.92
C LEU A 64 -5.48 20.67 -0.65
N GLU A 65 -5.03 19.81 -1.56
CA GLU A 65 -3.79 19.02 -1.43
C GLU A 65 -3.11 18.79 -2.80
N ASN A 66 -2.45 19.84 -3.30
CA ASN A 66 -1.66 19.81 -4.53
C ASN A 66 -0.28 20.49 -4.26
N PRO A 67 0.85 19.77 -4.33
CA PRO A 67 0.99 18.37 -4.73
C PRO A 67 0.55 17.37 -3.65
N THR A 68 -0.02 16.25 -4.09
CA THR A 68 -0.33 15.10 -3.21
C THR A 68 0.92 14.26 -2.99
N SER A 69 1.18 13.86 -1.74
CA SER A 69 2.33 13.02 -1.38
C SER A 69 1.90 11.57 -1.19
N LEU A 70 2.53 10.65 -1.92
CA LEU A 70 2.30 9.21 -1.83
C LEU A 70 3.58 8.49 -1.39
N SER A 71 3.40 7.42 -0.61
CA SER A 71 4.51 6.61 -0.14
C SER A 71 4.26 5.11 -0.32
N LEU A 72 5.34 4.34 -0.25
CA LEU A 72 5.31 2.88 -0.42
C LEU A 72 4.46 2.15 0.62
N VAL A 73 4.23 2.75 1.80
CA VAL A 73 3.40 2.13 2.85
C VAL A 73 1.91 2.17 2.53
N ASP A 74 1.53 2.98 1.54
CA ASP A 74 0.16 3.11 1.04
C ASP A 74 -0.16 2.13 -0.10
N TRP A 75 0.81 1.28 -0.50
CA TRP A 75 0.60 0.31 -1.56
C TRP A 75 -0.37 -0.81 -1.16
N HIS A 76 -1.27 -1.11 -2.07
CA HIS A 76 -1.92 -2.41 -2.13
C HIS A 76 -0.97 -3.41 -2.79
N VAL A 77 -0.68 -4.50 -2.07
CA VAL A 77 0.25 -5.56 -2.49
C VAL A 77 -0.41 -6.93 -2.35
N ASP A 78 -0.22 -7.79 -3.34
CA ASP A 78 -0.71 -9.18 -3.30
C ASP A 78 0.18 -10.09 -2.44
N THR A 79 1.42 -9.66 -2.18
CA THR A 79 2.41 -10.39 -1.39
C THR A 79 2.78 -9.59 -0.15
N LEU A 80 2.99 -10.27 0.98
CA LEU A 80 3.48 -9.67 2.23
C LEU A 80 4.92 -9.19 2.10
N PHE A 81 5.11 -8.04 1.44
CA PHE A 81 6.36 -7.30 1.53
C PHE A 81 6.38 -6.63 2.90
N ARG A 82 7.46 -6.83 3.68
CA ARG A 82 7.69 -6.11 4.95
C ARG A 82 8.11 -4.67 4.63
N ILE A 83 7.21 -3.93 3.98
CA ILE A 83 7.40 -2.54 3.54
C ILE A 83 7.64 -1.57 4.71
N TRP A 84 7.28 -1.98 5.92
CA TRP A 84 7.58 -1.29 7.17
C TRP A 84 9.00 -1.58 7.71
N ASP A 85 9.70 -2.58 7.18
CA ASP A 85 11.04 -2.96 7.62
C ASP A 85 12.11 -2.08 6.95
N GLN A 86 12.81 -1.30 7.77
CA GLN A 86 13.83 -0.35 7.30
C GLN A 86 15.00 -1.03 6.60
N GLU A 87 15.32 -2.28 6.93
CA GLU A 87 16.38 -3.03 6.25
C GLU A 87 15.96 -3.40 4.83
N VAL A 88 14.70 -3.81 4.64
CA VAL A 88 14.11 -4.11 3.33
C VAL A 88 14.08 -2.87 2.43
N VAL A 89 13.73 -1.71 3.01
CA VAL A 89 13.75 -0.41 2.30
C VAL A 89 15.17 -0.04 1.87
N ARG A 90 16.16 -0.19 2.74
CA ARG A 90 17.57 0.11 2.40
C ARG A 90 18.13 -0.78 1.30
N GLN A 91 17.76 -2.06 1.30
CA GLN A 91 18.22 -3.03 0.29
C GLN A 91 17.45 -2.91 -1.04
N ARG A 92 16.40 -2.07 -1.10
CA ARG A 92 15.50 -1.97 -2.27
C ARG A 92 14.95 -3.33 -2.68
N ASN A 93 14.69 -4.18 -1.69
CA ASN A 93 14.14 -5.52 -1.86
C ASN A 93 12.68 -5.60 -1.42
N PHE A 94 11.97 -4.49 -1.61
CA PHE A 94 10.51 -4.48 -1.58
C PHE A 94 10.02 -4.78 -3.00
N GLY A 95 8.91 -5.50 -3.12
CA GLY A 95 8.32 -5.78 -4.42
C GLY A 95 7.69 -4.53 -5.03
N ASN A 96 6.50 -4.68 -5.58
CA ASN A 96 5.77 -3.57 -6.16
C ASN A 96 4.29 -3.72 -5.84
N GLY A 97 3.61 -2.60 -5.61
CA GLY A 97 2.19 -2.52 -5.39
C GLY A 97 1.61 -1.32 -6.12
N PHE A 98 0.31 -1.12 -5.98
CA PHE A 98 -0.38 -0.01 -6.61
C PHE A 98 -1.05 0.88 -5.57
N TRP A 99 -1.22 2.16 -5.92
CA TRP A 99 -2.13 3.05 -5.22
C TRP A 99 -3.48 3.05 -5.93
N ALA A 100 -4.55 3.02 -5.14
CA ALA A 100 -5.87 3.38 -5.62
C ALA A 100 -5.98 4.91 -5.57
N VAL A 101 -6.25 5.54 -6.71
CA VAL A 101 -6.28 7.00 -6.83
C VAL A 101 -7.55 7.45 -7.54
N ASN A 102 -7.96 8.69 -7.27
CA ASN A 102 -8.99 9.42 -7.99
C ASN A 102 -8.33 10.65 -8.60
N ILE A 103 -8.42 10.80 -9.93
CA ILE A 103 -8.01 12.02 -10.61
C ILE A 103 -9.19 13.00 -10.49
N VAL A 104 -8.99 14.12 -9.80
CA VAL A 104 -10.11 15.01 -9.46
C VAL A 104 -10.57 15.80 -10.69
N LYS A 105 -9.63 16.23 -11.53
CA LYS A 105 -9.87 17.08 -12.70
C LYS A 105 -9.03 16.61 -13.88
N ASP A 106 -9.57 16.73 -15.09
CA ASP A 106 -8.79 16.59 -16.31
C ASP A 106 -7.62 17.59 -16.30
N GLY A 107 -6.45 17.18 -16.76
CA GLY A 107 -5.29 18.08 -16.79
C GLY A 107 -3.97 17.38 -17.01
N ILE A 108 -2.89 18.16 -16.98
CA ILE A 108 -1.52 17.64 -17.03
C ILE A 108 -1.03 17.52 -15.59
N TYR A 109 -0.50 16.34 -15.26
CA TYR A 109 0.04 16.06 -13.95
C TYR A 109 1.55 15.84 -14.04
N GLU A 110 2.32 16.48 -13.18
CA GLU A 110 3.75 16.23 -12.97
C GLU A 110 3.94 15.22 -11.83
N PHE A 111 4.56 14.10 -12.16
CA PHE A 111 4.97 13.06 -11.23
C PHE A 111 6.44 13.26 -10.89
N THR A 112 6.73 13.62 -9.64
CA THR A 112 8.09 13.69 -9.11
C THR A 112 8.42 12.40 -8.37
N CYS A 113 9.21 11.54 -9.02
CA CYS A 113 9.57 10.20 -8.56
C CYS A 113 10.88 10.22 -7.77
N ARG A 114 10.89 9.61 -6.57
CA ARG A 114 12.07 9.56 -5.69
C ARG A 114 12.18 8.24 -4.92
N THR A 115 13.41 7.84 -4.60
CA THR A 115 13.68 6.68 -3.70
C THR A 115 13.65 7.08 -2.22
N TYR A 116 13.91 8.36 -1.93
CA TYR A 116 13.90 8.92 -0.58
C TYR A 116 12.99 10.15 -0.52
N PRO A 117 12.48 10.55 0.68
CA PRO A 117 11.69 11.76 0.83
C PRO A 117 12.41 12.99 0.28
N ARG A 118 11.65 14.04 -0.10
CA ARG A 118 12.22 15.29 -0.65
C ARG A 118 13.25 15.99 0.23
N GLN A 119 13.26 15.70 1.53
CA GLN A 119 14.21 16.23 2.51
C GLN A 119 15.61 15.60 2.41
N GLU A 120 15.74 14.46 1.70
CA GLU A 120 17.01 13.78 1.47
C GLU A 120 17.52 14.04 0.04
N ASP A 121 18.74 14.55 -0.08
CA ASP A 121 19.43 14.74 -1.37
C ASP A 121 20.30 13.50 -1.71
N THR A 122 19.66 12.33 -1.74
CA THR A 122 20.33 11.09 -2.13
C THR A 122 20.21 10.88 -3.63
N ARG A 123 21.36 10.65 -4.27
CA ARG A 123 21.47 10.40 -5.70
C ARG A 123 20.93 9.01 -6.04
N LEU A 124 20.16 8.94 -7.11
CA LEU A 124 19.53 7.74 -7.64
C LEU A 124 20.45 7.11 -8.68
N ASP A 125 20.68 5.81 -8.58
CA ASP A 125 21.35 5.02 -9.63
C ASP A 125 20.28 4.32 -10.48
N VAL A 126 19.54 5.12 -11.24
CA VAL A 126 18.42 4.66 -12.09
C VAL A 126 18.59 5.24 -13.48
N VAL A 127 18.17 4.47 -14.49
CA VAL A 127 18.31 4.82 -15.91
C VAL A 127 16.97 4.99 -16.61
N LYS A 128 15.89 4.51 -15.99
CA LYS A 128 14.54 4.59 -16.54
C LYS A 128 13.50 4.63 -15.43
N VAL A 129 12.43 5.38 -15.69
CA VAL A 129 11.20 5.39 -14.90
C VAL A 129 10.05 4.88 -15.77
N ARG A 130 9.11 4.15 -15.16
CA ARG A 130 7.84 3.77 -15.78
C ARG A 130 6.68 4.11 -14.84
N ILE A 131 5.60 4.66 -15.39
CA ILE A 131 4.40 5.03 -14.66
C ILE A 131 3.19 4.50 -15.43
N LYS A 132 2.37 3.69 -14.77
CA LYS A 132 1.11 3.18 -15.30
C LYS A 132 -0.06 3.79 -14.52
N VAL A 133 -0.92 4.55 -15.19
CA VAL A 133 -2.05 5.28 -14.59
C VAL A 133 -3.07 5.67 -15.65
N GLY A 134 -4.36 5.61 -15.33
CA GLY A 134 -5.44 6.10 -16.22
C GLY A 134 -5.45 5.43 -17.60
N GLY A 135 -5.08 4.14 -17.68
CA GLY A 135 -4.93 3.40 -18.94
C GLY A 135 -3.65 3.72 -19.73
N GLN A 136 -2.82 4.64 -19.26
CA GLN A 136 -1.53 4.97 -19.85
C GLN A 136 -0.40 4.18 -19.22
N ASP A 137 0.66 3.97 -19.99
CA ASP A 137 1.89 3.28 -19.57
C ASP A 137 3.07 4.04 -20.17
N VAL A 138 3.64 4.93 -19.37
CA VAL A 138 4.63 5.93 -19.80
C VAL A 138 6.00 5.51 -19.30
N GLU A 139 6.99 5.48 -20.19
CA GLU A 139 8.39 5.25 -19.85
C GLU A 139 9.23 6.48 -20.21
N GLN A 140 10.22 6.80 -19.38
CA GLN A 140 11.17 7.88 -19.62
C GLN A 140 12.57 7.49 -19.15
N SER A 141 13.57 7.67 -20.01
CA SER A 141 14.97 7.54 -19.62
C SER A 141 15.40 8.69 -18.70
N CYS A 142 16.30 8.42 -17.78
CA CYS A 142 16.87 9.42 -16.89
C CYS A 142 18.37 9.19 -16.71
N ASP A 143 19.09 10.27 -16.41
CA ASP A 143 20.53 10.20 -16.20
C ASP A 143 20.83 9.64 -14.80
N PRO A 144 21.76 8.68 -14.68
CA PRO A 144 22.26 8.23 -13.38
C PRO A 144 22.78 9.42 -12.56
N GLY A 145 22.55 9.38 -11.25
CA GLY A 145 22.94 10.46 -10.34
C GLY A 145 21.95 11.61 -10.24
N THR A 146 20.76 11.50 -10.84
CA THR A 146 19.65 12.41 -10.51
C THR A 146 19.14 12.16 -9.08
N SER A 147 18.61 13.17 -8.39
CA SER A 147 17.93 12.98 -7.09
C SER A 147 16.42 12.72 -7.25
N GLU A 148 15.86 13.03 -8.42
CA GLU A 148 14.45 12.83 -8.76
C GLU A 148 14.25 12.68 -10.27
N VAL A 149 13.13 12.08 -10.68
CA VAL A 149 12.72 12.04 -12.08
C VAL A 149 11.33 12.63 -12.19
N LYS A 150 11.17 13.63 -13.07
CA LYS A 150 9.89 14.30 -13.32
C LYS A 150 9.30 13.82 -14.63
N VAL A 151 8.05 13.38 -14.60
CA VAL A 151 7.30 12.89 -15.76
C VAL A 151 5.97 13.61 -15.83
N LYS A 152 5.61 14.14 -17.00
CA LYS A 152 4.32 14.81 -17.22
C LYS A 152 3.37 13.91 -17.98
N ILE A 153 2.17 13.71 -17.44
CA ILE A 153 1.16 12.82 -18.02
C ILE A 153 -0.19 13.55 -18.06
N PRO A 154 -0.86 13.66 -19.23
CA PRO A 154 -2.23 14.15 -19.29
C PRO A 154 -3.18 13.08 -18.74
N LEU A 155 -4.04 13.42 -17.79
CA LEU A 155 -4.98 12.50 -17.16
C LEU A 155 -6.41 13.00 -17.28
N LEU A 156 -7.35 12.06 -17.40
CA LEU A 156 -8.78 12.31 -17.31
C LEU A 156 -9.26 12.05 -15.88
N ALA A 157 -10.26 12.80 -15.44
CA ALA A 157 -10.88 12.65 -14.15
C ALA A 157 -11.52 11.27 -13.98
N GLY A 158 -11.45 10.74 -12.77
CA GLY A 158 -12.03 9.47 -12.40
C GLY A 158 -11.10 8.55 -11.62
N ASP A 159 -11.67 7.42 -11.23
CA ASP A 159 -10.99 6.39 -10.45
C ASP A 159 -10.03 5.57 -11.33
N THR A 160 -8.80 5.38 -10.84
CA THR A 160 -7.82 4.51 -11.49
C THR A 160 -6.88 3.88 -10.46
N PHE A 161 -6.06 2.95 -10.92
CA PHE A 161 -4.88 2.50 -10.21
C PHE A 161 -3.62 3.18 -10.76
N LEU A 162 -2.68 3.47 -9.88
CA LEU A 162 -1.38 4.04 -10.17
C LEU A 162 -0.30 3.05 -9.72
N GLN A 163 0.60 2.69 -10.63
CA GLN A 163 1.75 1.85 -10.33
C GLN A 163 3.00 2.40 -11.00
N THR A 164 4.15 2.27 -10.34
CA THR A 164 5.39 2.93 -10.77
C THR A 164 6.59 2.00 -10.64
N TRP A 165 7.62 2.24 -11.44
CA TRP A 165 8.88 1.50 -11.42
C TRP A 165 10.07 2.42 -11.67
N PHE A 166 11.16 2.16 -10.94
CA PHE A 166 12.50 2.52 -11.36
C PHE A 166 13.23 1.31 -11.92
N TYR A 167 14.12 1.56 -12.88
CA TYR A 167 15.05 0.58 -13.43
C TYR A 167 16.49 1.04 -13.19
N GLU A 168 17.29 0.16 -12.61
CA GLU A 168 18.73 0.36 -12.37
C GLU A 168 19.54 -0.05 -13.62
N PRO A 169 20.80 0.39 -13.74
CA PRO A 169 21.73 -0.21 -14.69
C PRO A 169 21.76 -1.74 -14.56
N GLY A 170 21.66 -2.47 -15.67
CA GLY A 170 21.60 -3.94 -15.65
C GLY A 170 20.18 -4.53 -15.56
N GLY A 171 19.14 -3.70 -15.53
CA GLY A 171 17.75 -4.12 -15.78
C GLY A 171 16.97 -4.59 -14.54
N LYS A 172 17.58 -4.55 -13.35
CA LYS A 172 16.84 -4.72 -12.09
C LYS A 172 15.81 -3.58 -11.95
N SER A 173 14.63 -3.89 -11.43
CA SER A 173 13.58 -2.90 -11.18
C SER A 173 12.98 -3.03 -9.79
N TYR A 174 12.44 -1.93 -9.29
CA TYR A 174 11.72 -1.85 -8.02
C TYR A 174 10.63 -0.78 -8.11
N GLY A 175 9.58 -0.87 -7.29
CA GLY A 175 8.53 0.16 -7.26
C GLY A 175 9.04 1.49 -6.70
N ILE A 176 8.45 2.62 -7.06
CA ILE A 176 8.97 3.93 -6.62
C ILE A 176 8.47 4.26 -5.21
N PRO A 177 9.36 4.40 -4.21
CA PRO A 177 8.95 4.55 -2.82
C PRO A 177 8.22 5.84 -2.46
N PHE A 178 8.63 6.96 -3.07
CA PHE A 178 8.08 8.29 -2.80
C PHE A 178 7.68 8.95 -4.12
N LEU A 179 6.45 9.46 -4.14
CA LEU A 179 5.89 10.07 -5.33
C LEU A 179 5.13 11.33 -4.92
N TYR A 180 5.44 12.45 -5.59
CA TYR A 180 4.68 13.70 -5.44
C TYR A 180 3.98 13.98 -6.75
N VAL A 181 2.67 14.17 -6.69
CA VAL A 181 1.85 14.35 -7.89
C VAL A 181 1.22 15.73 -7.85
N GLU A 182 1.59 16.57 -8.81
CA GLU A 182 1.10 17.94 -8.94
C GLU A 182 0.25 18.09 -10.20
N ARG A 183 -0.96 18.62 -10.07
CA ARG A 183 -1.73 19.13 -11.21
C ARG A 183 -1.18 20.49 -11.63
N LEU A 184 -0.79 20.63 -12.89
CA LEU A 184 -0.25 21.85 -13.49
C LEU A 184 -1.34 22.80 -14.02
#